data_AF-A0A838MZI9-F1
#
_entry.id   AF-A0A838MZI9-F1
#
_cell.length_a   1.000
_cell.length_b   1.000
_cell.length_c   1.000
_cell.angle_alpha   90.00
_cell.angle_beta   90.00
_cell.angle_gamma   90.00
#
_symmetry.space_group_name_H-M   'P 1'
#
loop_
_entity.id
_entity.type
_entity.pdbx_description
1 polymer ?
#
loop_
_entity_poly.entity_id
_entity_poly.type
_entity_poly.pdbx_seq_one_letter_code
_entity_poly.pdbx_strand_id
1 'polypeptide(L)'
;GLTGADSALPIWADFMSAALNRHPEWQGDWQMPGGVEQVEIDARTGMLPAAAVIDENGAPVAVKRRTEIFISGTAPTTESEELEVVEGVASELPEGPAGATDLALPDAPEVFTEDVPPDPAPRPRTNAPRLEGRGVTQPDGTSRLLGTITLDIDPTTGLLAAPTCPVIRSKTFQIGQEPRRYCGPEYHNGKTIQPSATRPPVVN
;
A
#
# COMPACT_ATOMS: atom_id res chain seq x y z
N GLY A 1 13.00 1.56 19.21
CA GLY A 1 13.54 1.94 17.89
C GLY A 1 13.01 3.33 17.56
N LEU A 2 13.78 4.13 16.81
CA LEU A 2 13.32 5.43 16.32
C LEU A 2 12.20 5.21 15.29
N THR A 3 11.13 6.00 15.33
CA THR A 3 10.03 5.87 14.37
C THR A 3 10.42 6.50 13.04
N GLY A 4 9.73 6.12 11.95
CA GLY A 4 9.93 6.75 10.65
C GLY A 4 9.64 8.25 10.68
N ALA A 5 8.68 8.69 11.51
CA ALA A 5 8.38 10.10 11.73
C ALA A 5 9.60 10.83 12.32
N ASP A 6 10.22 10.28 13.36
CA ASP A 6 11.35 10.91 14.04
C ASP A 6 12.61 11.03 13.16
N SER A 7 12.79 10.10 12.22
CA SER A 7 14.01 10.03 11.40
C SER A 7 13.88 10.69 10.02
N ALA A 8 12.72 10.55 9.37
CA ALA A 8 12.55 10.95 7.98
C ALA A 8 11.82 12.29 7.80
N LEU A 9 10.88 12.65 8.70
CA LEU A 9 10.13 13.91 8.54
C LEU A 9 11.02 15.15 8.57
N PRO A 10 12.04 15.28 9.45
CA PRO A 10 12.89 16.46 9.45
C PRO A 10 13.61 16.66 8.11
N ILE A 11 14.18 15.57 7.56
CA ILE A 11 14.90 15.60 6.28
C ILE A 11 13.94 15.95 5.13
N TRP A 12 12.74 15.37 5.12
CA TRP A 12 11.72 15.68 4.12
C TRP A 12 11.25 17.14 4.22
N ALA A 13 11.02 17.64 5.44
CA ALA A 13 10.55 19.00 5.67
C ALA A 13 11.59 20.06 5.23
N ASP A 14 12.87 19.84 5.54
CA ASP A 14 13.95 20.73 5.11
C ASP A 14 14.04 20.78 3.58
N PHE A 15 13.99 19.61 2.92
CA PHE A 15 14.00 19.52 1.47
C PHE A 15 12.80 20.21 0.83
N MET A 16 11.57 19.91 1.29
CA MET A 16 10.36 20.49 0.72
C MET A 16 10.29 21.99 0.94
N SER A 17 10.77 22.49 2.08
CA SER A 17 10.86 23.93 2.34
C SER A 17 11.80 24.62 1.35
N ALA A 18 13.00 24.07 1.12
CA ALA A 18 13.94 24.60 0.14
C ALA A 18 13.39 24.50 -1.30
N ALA A 19 12.72 23.40 -1.63
CA ALA A 19 12.14 23.16 -2.95
C ALA A 19 10.99 24.13 -3.25
N LEU A 20 10.04 24.32 -2.34
CA LEU A 20 8.88 25.21 -2.53
C LEU A 20 9.27 26.70 -2.52
N ASN A 21 10.35 27.07 -1.83
CA ASN A 21 10.92 28.42 -1.93
C ASN A 21 11.54 28.68 -3.31
N ARG A 22 12.11 27.66 -3.95
CA ARG A 22 12.71 27.77 -5.29
C ARG A 22 11.68 27.63 -6.41
N HIS A 23 10.63 26.85 -6.18
CA HIS A 23 9.54 26.56 -7.11
C HIS A 23 8.18 26.97 -6.52
N PRO A 24 7.92 28.27 -6.38
CA PRO A 24 6.64 28.75 -5.85
C PRO A 24 5.45 28.33 -6.73
N GLU A 25 5.66 28.03 -8.01
CA GLU A 25 4.65 27.49 -8.91
C GLU A 25 4.15 26.08 -8.51
N TRP A 26 4.91 25.34 -7.69
CA TRP A 26 4.47 24.05 -7.16
C TRP A 26 3.54 24.20 -5.95
N GLN A 27 3.44 25.40 -5.37
CA GLN A 27 2.44 25.72 -4.35
C GLN A 27 1.06 25.96 -4.99
N GLY A 28 0.73 25.16 -6.00
CA GLY A 28 -0.52 25.29 -6.74
C GLY A 28 -1.73 24.94 -5.90
N ASP A 29 -2.84 25.62 -6.17
CA ASP A 29 -4.13 25.28 -5.58
C ASP A 29 -4.54 23.89 -6.04
N TRP A 30 -4.83 22.99 -5.09
CA TRP A 30 -5.39 21.69 -5.40
C TRP A 30 -6.77 21.88 -6.03
N GLN A 31 -6.91 21.47 -7.30
CA GLN A 31 -8.18 21.46 -7.99
C GLN A 31 -8.88 20.12 -7.75
N MET A 32 -10.13 20.15 -7.30
CA MET A 32 -10.92 18.93 -7.08
C MET A 32 -11.11 18.20 -8.43
N PRO A 33 -10.60 16.97 -8.58
CA PRO A 33 -10.75 16.24 -9.82
C PRO A 33 -12.21 15.82 -10.02
N GLY A 34 -12.61 15.61 -11.28
CA GLY A 34 -13.93 15.05 -11.57
C GLY A 34 -14.08 13.63 -11.00
N GLY A 35 -15.29 13.28 -10.57
CA GLY A 35 -15.55 12.00 -9.91
C GLY A 35 -15.13 11.94 -8.44
N VAL A 36 -14.83 13.10 -7.84
CA VAL A 36 -14.59 13.28 -6.41
C VAL A 36 -15.58 14.31 -5.88
N GLU A 37 -16.13 14.06 -4.70
CA GLU A 37 -17.11 14.90 -4.03
C GLU A 37 -16.71 15.19 -2.59
N GLN A 38 -17.14 16.33 -2.06
CA GLN A 38 -16.98 16.71 -0.66
C GLN A 38 -18.30 16.54 0.06
N VAL A 39 -18.31 15.82 1.17
CA VAL A 39 -19.51 15.53 1.95
C VAL A 39 -19.26 15.87 3.42
N GLU A 40 -20.22 16.53 4.06
CA GLU A 40 -20.19 16.70 5.52
C GLU A 40 -20.60 15.39 6.18
N ILE A 41 -19.72 14.87 7.03
CA ILE A 41 -19.94 13.67 7.84
C ILE A 41 -19.86 13.99 9.32
N ASP A 42 -20.50 13.18 10.14
CA ASP A 42 -20.24 13.13 11.57
C ASP A 42 -18.81 12.58 11.81
N ALA A 43 -17.98 13.36 12.50
CA ALA A 43 -16.60 13.02 12.76
C ALA A 43 -16.44 11.75 13.59
N ARG A 44 -17.44 11.39 14.41
CA ARG A 44 -17.44 10.20 15.27
C ARG A 44 -17.78 8.93 14.49
N THR A 45 -18.82 8.96 13.67
CA THR A 45 -19.36 7.75 13.02
C THR A 45 -18.87 7.57 11.59
N GLY A 46 -18.46 8.64 10.91
CA GLY A 46 -18.16 8.62 9.48
C GLY A 46 -19.40 8.62 8.58
N MET A 47 -20.60 8.72 9.16
CA MET A 47 -21.88 8.72 8.45
C MET A 47 -22.39 10.14 8.20
N LEU A 48 -23.49 10.27 7.44
CA LEU A 48 -24.15 11.57 7.28
C LEU A 48 -24.63 12.06 8.65
N PRO A 49 -24.43 13.34 9.00
CA PRO A 49 -24.85 13.86 10.29
C PRO A 49 -26.38 13.81 10.39
N ALA A 50 -26.88 13.15 11.44
CA ALA A 50 -28.32 13.16 11.74
C ALA A 50 -28.79 14.61 11.97
N ALA A 51 -30.01 14.91 11.52
CA ALA A 51 -30.58 16.26 11.60
C ALA A 51 -30.74 16.76 13.06
N ALA A 52 -31.02 15.84 13.98
CA ALA A 52 -31.06 16.10 15.41
C ALA A 52 -30.59 14.84 16.15
N VAL A 53 -29.53 14.97 16.95
CA VAL A 53 -29.15 13.97 17.95
C VAL A 53 -29.64 14.48 19.28
N ILE A 54 -30.30 13.63 20.06
CA ILE A 54 -30.85 13.97 21.36
C ILE A 54 -30.15 13.09 22.39
N ASP A 55 -29.79 13.64 23.55
CA ASP A 55 -29.23 12.85 24.65
C ASP A 55 -30.31 12.09 25.43
N GLU A 56 -29.88 11.25 26.37
CA GLU A 56 -30.73 10.49 27.28
C GLU A 56 -31.73 11.35 28.08
N ASN A 57 -31.48 12.66 28.20
CA ASN A 57 -32.32 13.62 28.93
C ASN A 57 -33.25 14.41 28.01
N GLY A 58 -33.27 14.11 26.70
CA GLY A 58 -34.10 14.81 25.73
C GLY A 58 -33.52 16.14 25.23
N ALA A 59 -32.25 16.44 25.51
CA ALA A 59 -31.59 17.67 25.09
C ALA A 59 -30.80 17.48 23.77
N PRO A 60 -30.76 18.49 22.87
CA PRO A 60 -30.07 18.36 21.59
C PRO A 60 -28.54 18.32 21.77
N VAL A 61 -27.92 17.29 21.21
CA VAL A 61 -26.46 17.11 21.16
C VAL A 61 -25.93 17.66 19.84
N ALA A 62 -24.92 18.53 19.93
CA ALA A 62 -24.25 19.05 18.75
C ALA A 62 -23.39 17.95 18.08
N VAL A 63 -23.76 17.58 16.85
CA VAL A 63 -22.96 16.65 16.03
C VAL A 63 -21.69 17.36 15.55
N LYS A 64 -20.53 16.78 15.84
CA LYS A 64 -19.25 17.30 15.33
C LYS A 64 -19.12 16.95 13.85
N ARG A 65 -19.35 17.92 12.97
CA ARG A 65 -19.23 17.72 11.52
C ARG A 65 -17.79 17.91 11.04
N ARG A 66 -17.37 17.14 10.03
CA ARG A 66 -16.17 17.39 9.23
C ARG A 66 -16.48 17.22 7.75
N THR A 67 -15.85 18.02 6.90
CA THR A 67 -15.86 17.80 5.45
C THR A 67 -14.85 16.72 5.11
N GLU A 68 -15.31 15.69 4.40
CA GLU A 68 -14.47 14.58 3.94
C GLU A 68 -14.64 14.39 2.43
N ILE A 69 -13.60 13.88 1.78
CA ILE A 69 -13.52 13.73 0.33
C ILE A 69 -13.82 12.27 -0.04
N PHE A 70 -14.77 12.05 -0.94
CA PHE A 70 -15.19 10.74 -1.43
C PHE A 70 -15.05 10.64 -2.95
N ILE A 71 -14.90 9.42 -3.46
CA ILE A 71 -15.12 9.15 -4.88
C ILE A 71 -16.63 9.19 -5.11
N SER A 72 -17.08 9.75 -6.23
CA SER A 72 -18.51 9.86 -6.52
C SER A 72 -19.22 8.51 -6.44
N GLY A 73 -20.28 8.45 -5.62
CA GLY A 73 -21.05 7.23 -5.38
C GLY A 73 -20.47 6.30 -4.30
N THR A 74 -19.36 6.68 -3.66
CA THR A 74 -18.82 5.97 -2.48
C THR A 74 -19.09 6.69 -1.16
N ALA A 75 -19.71 7.88 -1.19
CA ALA A 75 -20.09 8.59 0.01
C ALA A 75 -21.09 7.79 0.86
N PRO A 76 -21.06 7.94 2.20
CA PRO A 76 -22.07 7.34 3.07
C PRO A 76 -23.46 7.87 2.69
N THR A 77 -24.43 6.97 2.63
CA THR A 77 -25.83 7.29 2.30
C THR A 77 -26.76 7.16 3.50
N THR A 78 -26.28 6.56 4.59
CA THR A 78 -26.99 6.40 5.86
C THR A 78 -26.64 7.53 6.81
N GLU A 79 -27.62 7.97 7.61
CA GLU A 79 -27.41 8.90 8.71
C GLU A 79 -26.74 8.20 9.89
N SER A 80 -26.07 8.97 10.75
CA SER A 80 -25.57 8.49 12.05
C SER A 80 -26.73 7.98 12.89
N GLU A 81 -26.89 6.67 12.99
CA GLU A 81 -27.63 6.06 14.08
C GLU A 81 -26.78 6.05 15.35
N GLU A 82 -27.43 6.16 16.49
CA GLU A 82 -26.80 6.14 17.80
C GLU A 82 -26.13 4.79 18.01
N LEU A 83 -24.82 4.72 17.73
CA LEU A 83 -24.00 3.62 18.22
C LEU A 83 -23.99 3.74 19.74
N GLU A 84 -24.70 2.83 20.41
CA GLU A 84 -24.51 2.57 21.82
C GLU A 84 -23.02 2.36 22.06
N VAL A 85 -22.41 3.31 22.77
CA VAL A 85 -21.07 3.14 23.28
C VAL A 85 -21.19 2.06 24.34
N VAL A 86 -20.82 0.83 23.99
CA VAL A 86 -20.54 -0.19 25.01
C VAL A 86 -19.29 0.27 25.74
N GLU A 87 -19.51 1.08 26.77
CA GLU A 87 -18.49 1.53 27.69
C GLU A 87 -18.07 0.31 28.52
N GLY A 88 -16.82 -0.13 28.33
CA GLY A 88 -16.15 -1.04 29.26
C GLY A 88 -16.12 -2.51 28.85
N VAL A 89 -15.04 -2.91 28.15
CA VAL A 89 -14.28 -4.07 28.62
C VAL A 89 -12.83 -3.66 28.67
N ALA A 90 -12.40 -3.30 29.87
CA ALA A 90 -11.00 -3.16 30.22
C ALA A 90 -10.27 -4.46 29.85
N SER A 91 -9.05 -4.31 29.35
CA SER A 91 -8.07 -5.39 29.27
C SER A 91 -7.93 -6.07 30.64
N GLU A 92 -8.45 -7.28 30.78
CA GLU A 92 -7.97 -8.22 31.77
C GLU A 92 -7.35 -9.42 31.05
N LEU A 93 -6.02 -9.46 31.11
CA LEU A 93 -5.19 -10.61 30.81
C LEU A 93 -5.50 -11.71 31.85
N PRO A 94 -5.96 -12.91 31.45
CA PRO A 94 -5.89 -14.05 32.36
C PRO A 94 -4.45 -14.57 32.43
N GLU A 95 -3.81 -14.40 33.59
CA GLU A 95 -2.63 -15.16 34.00
C GLU A 95 -2.97 -16.66 33.97
N GLY A 96 -2.30 -17.41 33.11
CA GLY A 96 -2.42 -18.86 33.07
C GLY A 96 -1.63 -19.50 34.21
N PRO A 97 -2.22 -20.38 35.03
CA PRO A 97 -1.44 -21.30 35.84
C PRO A 97 -0.98 -22.48 34.99
N ALA A 98 0.31 -22.79 35.12
CA ALA A 98 0.93 -24.01 34.67
C ALA A 98 0.25 -25.24 35.29
N GLY A 99 0.12 -26.31 34.50
CA GLY A 99 -0.31 -27.62 35.02
C GLY A 99 -0.60 -28.61 33.91
N ALA A 100 0.40 -29.43 33.57
CA ALA A 100 0.28 -30.57 32.68
C ALA A 100 -0.70 -31.63 33.21
N THR A 101 -1.34 -32.39 32.31
CA THR A 101 -1.32 -33.86 32.34
C THR A 101 -1.85 -34.45 31.04
N ASP A 102 -1.09 -35.43 30.55
CA ASP A 102 -1.38 -36.50 29.58
C ASP A 102 -2.83 -36.99 29.51
N LEU A 103 -3.24 -37.54 28.35
CA LEU A 103 -3.68 -38.94 28.23
C LEU A 103 -4.06 -39.33 26.77
N ALA A 104 -3.16 -40.10 26.17
CA ALA A 104 -3.33 -41.31 25.31
C ALA A 104 -4.42 -41.40 24.22
N LEU A 105 -3.96 -41.70 22.99
CA LEU A 105 -4.72 -42.32 21.89
C LEU A 105 -5.15 -43.76 22.24
N PRO A 106 -6.22 -44.28 21.61
CA PRO A 106 -5.96 -45.39 20.68
C PRO A 106 -6.79 -45.40 19.36
N ASP A 107 -6.10 -45.87 18.33
CA ASP A 107 -6.44 -46.68 17.14
C ASP A 107 -7.65 -46.36 16.23
N ALA A 108 -7.30 -46.06 14.97
CA ALA A 108 -8.09 -46.23 13.74
C ALA A 108 -8.18 -47.74 13.36
N PRO A 109 -9.18 -48.24 12.60
CA PRO A 109 -9.48 -47.84 11.20
C PRO A 109 -11.02 -47.77 10.92
N GLU A 110 -11.53 -47.13 9.87
CA GLU A 110 -11.50 -47.59 8.48
C GLU A 110 -11.82 -46.46 7.47
N VAL A 111 -11.39 -46.74 6.25
CA VAL A 111 -11.31 -45.93 5.05
C VAL A 111 -12.67 -45.42 4.56
N PHE A 112 -12.76 -44.11 4.30
CA PHE A 112 -13.61 -43.58 3.22
C PHE A 112 -12.79 -42.58 2.41
N THR A 113 -12.49 -42.97 1.18
CA THR A 113 -11.98 -42.11 0.12
C THR A 113 -13.13 -41.27 -0.44
N GLU A 114 -12.99 -39.94 -0.42
CA GLU A 114 -13.59 -39.05 -1.44
C GLU A 114 -12.86 -37.69 -1.45
N ASP A 115 -12.75 -37.14 -2.66
CA ASP A 115 -11.88 -36.07 -3.14
C ASP A 115 -11.71 -34.85 -2.23
N VAL A 116 -10.45 -34.58 -1.84
CA VAL A 116 -10.00 -33.31 -1.25
C VAL A 116 -9.30 -32.48 -2.34
N PRO A 117 -9.77 -31.26 -2.66
CA PRO A 117 -9.03 -30.36 -3.53
C PRO A 117 -7.70 -29.93 -2.86
N PRO A 118 -6.60 -29.78 -3.60
CA PRO A 118 -5.30 -29.50 -3.00
C PRO A 118 -5.28 -28.11 -2.33
N ASP A 119 -4.82 -28.12 -1.09
CA ASP A 119 -4.51 -26.99 -0.22
C ASP A 119 -3.60 -25.95 -0.92
N PRO A 120 -3.84 -24.63 -0.77
CA PRO A 120 -2.95 -23.61 -1.32
C PRO A 120 -1.62 -23.56 -0.55
N ALA A 121 -0.54 -23.93 -1.25
CA ALA A 121 0.85 -23.77 -0.83
C ALA A 121 1.22 -22.29 -0.49
N PRO A 122 2.29 -22.06 0.31
CA PRO A 122 2.54 -20.81 1.01
C PRO A 122 2.94 -19.66 0.06
N ARG A 123 2.42 -18.46 0.34
CA ARG A 123 2.62 -17.25 -0.47
C ARG A 123 4.06 -16.74 -0.36
N PRO A 124 4.82 -16.61 -1.47
CA PRO A 124 6.03 -15.82 -1.47
C PRO A 124 5.67 -14.32 -1.43
N ARG A 125 6.32 -13.59 -0.53
CA ARG A 125 6.37 -12.12 -0.54
C ARG A 125 7.06 -11.68 -1.83
N THR A 126 6.43 -10.83 -2.64
CA THR A 126 7.11 -10.21 -3.78
C THR A 126 6.64 -8.78 -3.98
N ASN A 127 7.58 -7.85 -3.85
CA ASN A 127 7.52 -6.50 -4.37
C ASN A 127 7.25 -6.56 -5.87
N ALA A 128 6.00 -6.33 -6.29
CA ALA A 128 5.65 -6.14 -7.69
C ALA A 128 5.50 -4.64 -7.96
N PRO A 129 6.08 -4.10 -9.05
CA PRO A 129 5.87 -2.72 -9.45
C PRO A 129 4.40 -2.51 -9.86
N ARG A 130 3.82 -1.42 -9.35
CA ARG A 130 2.44 -0.98 -9.62
C ARG A 130 2.29 -0.65 -11.11
N LEU A 131 1.49 -1.47 -11.79
CA LEU A 131 1.20 -1.37 -13.22
C LEU A 131 0.14 -0.26 -13.43
N GLU A 132 0.55 0.94 -13.84
CA GLU A 132 -0.38 1.99 -14.27
C GLU A 132 -0.50 1.96 -15.80
N GLY A 133 -1.54 1.31 -16.31
CA GLY A 133 -1.83 1.24 -17.74
C GLY A 133 -3.32 1.15 -18.01
N ARG A 134 -3.87 2.18 -18.67
CA ARG A 134 -5.20 2.15 -19.29
C ARG A 134 -5.10 1.30 -20.56
N GLY A 135 -5.74 0.12 -20.58
CA GLY A 135 -5.77 -0.71 -21.78
C GLY A 135 -6.51 -0.01 -22.92
N VAL A 136 -5.87 0.10 -24.09
CA VAL A 136 -6.52 0.51 -25.34
C VAL A 136 -6.69 -0.73 -26.20
N THR A 137 -7.93 -1.06 -26.55
CA THR A 137 -8.24 -2.22 -27.40
C THR A 137 -7.80 -1.97 -28.83
N GLN A 138 -6.86 -2.77 -29.34
CA GLN A 138 -6.45 -2.74 -30.75
C GLN A 138 -7.49 -3.51 -31.60
N PRO A 139 -7.73 -3.14 -32.87
CA PRO A 139 -8.69 -3.83 -33.76
C PRO A 139 -8.42 -5.33 -33.96
N ASP A 140 -7.20 -5.81 -33.62
CA ASP A 140 -6.81 -7.22 -33.70
C ASP A 140 -7.14 -8.02 -32.42
N GLY A 141 -7.91 -7.44 -31.49
CA GLY A 141 -8.35 -8.13 -30.27
C GLY A 141 -7.26 -8.34 -29.20
N THR A 142 -6.04 -7.87 -29.42
CA THR A 142 -4.96 -7.91 -28.42
C THR A 142 -4.92 -6.60 -27.64
N SER A 143 -5.08 -6.69 -26.31
CA SER A 143 -4.82 -5.56 -25.42
C SER A 143 -3.32 -5.43 -25.26
N ARG A 144 -2.71 -4.48 -25.98
CA ARG A 144 -1.36 -4.02 -25.65
C ARG A 144 -1.49 -2.90 -24.65
N LEU A 145 -0.93 -3.11 -23.46
CA LEU A 145 -0.71 -2.04 -22.50
C LEU A 145 0.20 -1.02 -23.16
N LEU A 146 -0.35 0.17 -23.46
CA LEU A 146 0.42 1.31 -23.93
C LEU A 146 0.88 2.08 -22.69
N GLY A 147 2.18 2.29 -22.57
CA GLY A 147 2.77 2.96 -21.43
C GLY A 147 4.27 2.74 -21.36
N THR A 148 4.86 3.32 -20.32
CA THR A 148 6.28 3.16 -20.01
C THR A 148 6.46 2.38 -18.72
N ILE A 149 7.44 1.47 -18.68
CA ILE A 149 7.82 0.71 -17.50
C ILE A 149 9.27 1.04 -17.12
N THR A 150 9.51 1.30 -15.83
CA THR A 150 10.87 1.51 -15.31
C THR A 150 11.38 0.23 -14.68
N LEU A 151 12.52 -0.26 -15.15
CA LEU A 151 13.15 -1.51 -14.71
C LEU A 151 14.62 -1.26 -14.37
N ASP A 152 15.13 -2.05 -13.44
CA ASP A 152 16.55 -2.06 -13.08
C ASP A 152 17.35 -2.92 -14.06
N ILE A 153 18.40 -2.33 -14.63
CA ILE A 153 19.19 -2.90 -15.73
C ILE A 153 20.66 -2.89 -15.35
N ASP A 154 21.38 -3.97 -15.66
CA ASP A 154 22.84 -3.94 -15.64
C ASP A 154 23.32 -3.20 -16.91
N PRO A 155 24.00 -2.05 -16.78
CA PRO A 155 24.46 -1.28 -17.93
C PRO A 155 25.49 -2.02 -18.79
N THR A 156 26.13 -3.07 -18.27
CA THR A 156 27.14 -3.84 -19.00
C THR A 156 26.48 -4.79 -20.00
N THR A 157 25.40 -5.45 -19.60
CA THR A 157 24.72 -6.48 -20.41
C THR A 157 23.45 -5.97 -21.09
N GLY A 158 22.85 -4.89 -20.57
CA GLY A 158 21.53 -4.41 -21.00
C GLY A 158 20.37 -5.33 -20.60
N LEU A 159 20.63 -6.31 -19.72
CA LEU A 159 19.64 -7.26 -19.20
C LEU A 159 19.07 -6.77 -17.87
N LEU A 160 17.95 -7.37 -17.42
CA LEU A 160 17.37 -7.06 -16.12
C LEU A 160 18.38 -7.37 -15.01
N ALA A 161 18.69 -6.39 -14.17
CA ALA A 161 19.69 -6.54 -13.12
C ALA A 161 19.23 -7.59 -12.10
N ALA A 162 20.11 -8.55 -11.80
CA ALA A 162 19.99 -9.38 -10.62
C ALA A 162 20.59 -8.64 -9.40
N PRO A 163 20.23 -9.02 -8.16
CA PRO A 163 20.85 -8.47 -6.95
C PRO A 163 22.38 -8.68 -6.89
N THR A 164 22.90 -9.61 -7.68
CA THR A 164 24.32 -9.93 -7.81
C THR A 164 25.05 -9.06 -8.84
N CYS A 165 24.35 -8.17 -9.55
CA CYS A 165 24.96 -7.28 -10.52
C CYS A 165 25.85 -6.24 -9.82
N PRO A 166 27.08 -6.00 -10.31
CA PRO A 166 28.00 -5.05 -9.70
C PRO A 166 27.57 -3.59 -9.91
N VAL A 167 26.74 -3.33 -10.92
CA VAL A 167 26.17 -2.02 -11.20
C VAL A 167 24.70 -2.20 -11.60
N ILE A 168 23.82 -1.44 -10.97
CA ILE A 168 22.38 -1.44 -11.27
C ILE A 168 21.98 -0.01 -11.66
N ARG A 169 21.22 0.13 -12.75
CA ARG A 169 20.66 1.41 -13.18
C ARG A 169 19.20 1.25 -13.58
N SER A 170 18.35 2.12 -13.06
CA SER A 170 16.95 2.17 -13.47
C SER A 170 16.84 2.84 -14.85
N LYS A 171 16.14 2.18 -15.77
CA LYS A 171 15.87 2.67 -17.13
C LYS A 171 14.40 2.47 -17.48
N THR A 172 13.84 3.47 -18.14
CA THR A 172 12.45 3.46 -18.61
C THR A 172 12.36 2.92 -20.04
N PHE A 173 11.45 1.98 -20.27
CA PHE A 173 11.18 1.33 -21.55
C PHE A 173 9.74 1.54 -21.96
N GLN A 174 9.47 1.53 -23.26
CA GLN A 174 8.10 1.37 -23.77
C GLN A 174 7.65 -0.06 -23.50
N ILE A 175 6.42 -0.25 -23.03
CA ILE A 175 5.87 -1.60 -22.78
C ILE A 175 5.95 -2.43 -24.06
N GLY A 176 6.60 -3.59 -23.97
CA GLY A 176 6.91 -4.51 -25.07
C GLY A 176 8.35 -4.38 -25.62
N GLN A 177 9.11 -3.35 -25.24
CA GLN A 177 10.52 -3.19 -25.60
C GLN A 177 11.48 -3.50 -24.44
N GLU A 178 10.97 -3.90 -23.28
CA GLU A 178 11.80 -4.27 -22.15
C GLU A 178 12.59 -5.57 -22.38
N PRO A 179 13.84 -5.65 -21.87
CA PRO A 179 14.58 -6.91 -21.85
C PRO A 179 13.85 -7.91 -20.97
N ARG A 180 13.67 -9.13 -21.47
CA ARG A 180 12.96 -10.22 -20.77
C ARG A 180 13.86 -11.19 -20.03
N ARG A 181 15.17 -11.07 -20.19
CA ARG A 181 16.17 -11.95 -19.57
C ARG A 181 16.85 -11.21 -18.42
N TYR A 182 17.05 -11.94 -17.33
CA TYR A 182 17.85 -11.48 -16.20
C TYR A 182 19.34 -11.67 -16.48
N CYS A 183 20.13 -10.74 -15.97
CA CYS A 183 21.57 -10.85 -15.94
C CYS A 183 21.97 -11.92 -14.93
N GLY A 184 22.68 -12.95 -15.39
CA GLY A 184 23.25 -13.99 -14.54
C GLY A 184 24.67 -13.66 -14.03
N PRO A 185 25.17 -14.40 -13.02
CA PRO A 185 26.52 -14.24 -12.50
C PRO A 185 27.61 -14.54 -13.54
N GLU A 186 27.30 -15.33 -14.58
CA GLU A 186 28.21 -15.64 -15.69
C GLU A 186 28.67 -14.39 -16.45
N TYR A 187 27.89 -13.31 -16.44
CA TYR A 187 28.23 -12.06 -17.10
C TYR A 187 29.11 -11.13 -16.25
N HIS A 188 29.43 -11.51 -15.01
CA HIS A 188 30.12 -10.65 -14.04
C HIS A 188 31.33 -11.30 -13.35
N ASN A 189 31.93 -12.33 -13.98
CA ASN A 189 33.14 -12.98 -13.47
C ASN A 189 34.23 -11.96 -13.08
N GLY A 190 34.50 -11.86 -11.77
CA GLY A 190 35.61 -11.07 -11.21
C GLY A 190 35.33 -9.59 -10.95
N LYS A 191 34.10 -9.08 -11.11
CA LYS A 191 33.76 -7.69 -10.76
C LYS A 191 33.17 -7.62 -9.36
N THR A 192 33.95 -7.10 -8.41
CA THR A 192 33.50 -6.81 -7.05
C THR A 192 32.29 -5.88 -7.10
N ILE A 193 31.22 -6.25 -6.41
CA ILE A 193 30.03 -5.43 -6.20
C ILE A 193 30.49 -4.15 -5.52
N GLN A 194 30.52 -3.03 -6.25
CA GLN A 194 30.53 -1.73 -5.60
C GLN A 194 29.07 -1.44 -5.25
N PRO A 195 28.69 -1.41 -3.97
CA PRO A 195 27.39 -0.87 -3.61
C PRO A 195 27.37 0.55 -4.18
N SER A 196 26.45 0.79 -5.11
CA SER A 196 26.30 2.09 -5.77
C SER A 196 26.15 3.14 -4.68
N ALA A 197 27.23 3.91 -4.47
CA ALA A 197 27.23 5.03 -3.55
C ALA A 197 26.08 5.95 -3.96
N THR A 198 25.19 6.19 -3.01
CA THR A 198 24.16 7.23 -3.06
C THR A 198 24.84 8.53 -3.47
N ARG A 199 24.77 8.86 -4.77
CA ARG A 199 25.32 10.10 -5.30
C ARG A 199 24.40 11.23 -4.83
N PRO A 200 24.86 12.18 -4.00
CA PRO A 200 24.08 13.37 -3.75
C PRO A 200 23.94 14.13 -5.09
N PRO A 201 22.75 14.66 -5.42
CA PRO A 201 22.58 15.45 -6.62
C PRO A 201 23.43 16.72 -6.51
N VAL A 202 24.43 16.84 -7.38
CA VAL A 202 25.13 18.11 -7.60
C VAL A 202 24.25 18.93 -8.53
N VAL A 203 23.73 20.05 -8.02
CA VAL A 203 22.99 21.05 -8.80
C VAL A 203 23.93 22.25 -8.96
N ASN A 204 24.33 22.53 -10.20
CA ASN A 204 24.89 23.82 -10.59
C ASN A 204 23.74 24.80 -10.89
#